data_AF-A0A5Q2FDQ6-F1
#
_entry.id   AF-A0A5Q2FDQ6-F1
#
_cell.length_a   1.000
_cell.length_b   1.000
_cell.length_c   1.000
_cell.angle_alpha   90.00
_cell.angle_beta   90.00
_cell.angle_gamma   90.00
#
_symmetry.space_group_name_H-M   'P 1'
#
loop_
_entity.id
_entity.type
_entity.pdbx_description
1 polymer ?
#
loop_
_entity_poly.entity_id
_entity_poly.type
_entity_poly.pdbx_seq_one_letter_code
_entity_poly.pdbx_strand_id
1 'polypeptide(L)'
;MASSPVPAPAEHGSPKGGLPPDPAEILVTIEHPDRPRGPQGGHRPAYGSPARTHLPDDTVLSWLPADLTGIDRYAIDAEYADRPLPAALTRRFGDQDFWTRWTRAEVCAKLTDTPILLWIDLHGLPADPAAGTPLRVHTLDRTAPDGRTIRVSTGTAGPPSPGSLTG
;
A
#
# COMPACT_ATOMS: atom_id res chain seq x y z
N MET A 1 65.30 -23.34 2.58
CA MET A 1 64.14 -23.84 1.80
C MET A 1 62.94 -22.98 2.19
N ALA A 2 62.55 -22.05 1.34
CA ALA A 2 61.50 -21.07 1.63
C ALA A 2 60.12 -21.68 1.33
N SER A 3 59.27 -21.82 2.35
CA SER A 3 57.86 -22.14 2.16
C SER A 3 57.08 -20.85 1.96
N SER A 4 56.36 -20.77 0.85
CA SER A 4 55.49 -19.63 0.51
C SER A 4 54.31 -19.55 1.48
N PRO A 5 53.87 -18.34 1.90
CA PRO A 5 52.67 -18.20 2.70
C PRO A 5 51.41 -18.39 1.84
N VAL A 6 50.43 -19.12 2.39
CA VAL A 6 49.09 -19.32 1.84
C VAL A 6 48.31 -17.99 1.88
N PRO A 7 47.63 -17.57 0.81
CA PRO A 7 46.80 -16.36 0.85
C PRO A 7 45.56 -16.60 1.72
N ALA A 8 45.29 -15.64 2.62
CA ALA A 8 44.08 -15.61 3.43
C ALA A 8 42.82 -15.53 2.53
N PRO A 9 41.69 -16.11 2.94
CA PRO A 9 40.44 -15.97 2.20
C PRO A 9 40.02 -14.49 2.17
N ALA A 10 39.66 -14.02 0.98
CA ALA A 10 39.11 -12.69 0.78
C ALA A 10 37.89 -12.49 1.67
N GLU A 11 37.97 -11.50 2.57
CA GLU A 11 36.81 -10.97 3.28
C GLU A 11 35.80 -10.49 2.23
N HIS A 12 34.79 -11.33 1.97
CA HIS A 12 33.57 -10.87 1.34
C HIS A 12 32.91 -9.94 2.34
N GLY A 13 33.19 -8.65 2.19
CA GLY A 13 32.43 -7.59 2.83
C GLY A 13 30.96 -7.91 2.62
N SER A 14 30.27 -8.21 3.72
CA SER A 14 28.81 -8.20 3.73
C SER A 14 28.39 -6.87 3.10
N PRO A 15 27.58 -6.85 2.03
CA PRO A 15 26.94 -5.60 1.66
C PRO A 15 26.18 -5.13 2.89
N LYS A 16 26.61 -3.98 3.44
CA LYS A 16 25.84 -3.15 4.37
C LYS A 16 24.61 -2.63 3.62
N GLY A 17 23.71 -3.55 3.32
CA GLY A 17 22.43 -3.34 2.68
C GLY A 17 21.50 -4.33 3.34
N GLY A 18 21.26 -4.13 4.64
CA GLY A 18 20.05 -4.69 5.22
C GLY A 18 18.92 -4.24 4.31
N LEU A 19 18.19 -5.22 3.76
CA LEU A 19 16.90 -4.94 3.13
C LEU A 19 16.20 -3.93 4.06
N PRO A 20 15.73 -2.77 3.57
CA PRO A 20 14.92 -1.91 4.41
C PRO A 20 13.84 -2.78 5.07
N PRO A 21 13.57 -2.62 6.38
CA PRO A 21 12.50 -3.36 7.04
C PRO A 21 11.25 -3.25 6.16
N ASP A 22 10.52 -4.36 5.96
CA ASP A 22 9.31 -4.39 5.14
C ASP A 22 8.50 -3.12 5.48
N PRO A 23 8.39 -2.14 4.57
CA PRO A 23 7.87 -0.80 4.88
C PRO A 23 6.39 -0.82 5.28
N ALA A 24 5.79 -2.01 5.27
CA ALA A 24 4.42 -2.27 5.60
C ALA A 24 4.33 -3.40 6.63
N GLU A 25 4.57 -3.07 7.91
CA GLU A 25 4.01 -3.86 9.03
C GLU A 25 2.47 -3.76 8.95
N ILE A 26 1.90 -4.51 8.00
CA ILE A 26 0.47 -4.68 7.83
C ILE A 26 0.08 -5.80 8.77
N LEU A 27 -0.65 -5.43 9.81
CA LEU A 27 -1.29 -6.38 10.68
C LEU A 27 -2.60 -6.83 10.03
N VAL A 28 -2.66 -8.11 9.66
CA VAL A 28 -3.90 -8.74 9.20
C VAL A 28 -4.61 -9.30 10.42
N THR A 29 -5.81 -8.79 10.68
CA THR A 29 -6.68 -9.26 11.77
C THR A 29 -8.02 -9.71 11.22
N ILE A 30 -8.65 -10.69 11.86
CA ILE A 30 -10.08 -10.91 11.67
C ILE A 30 -10.78 -10.15 12.80
N GLU A 31 -11.49 -9.06 12.51
CA GLU A 31 -12.42 -8.52 13.50
C GLU A 31 -13.70 -9.37 13.42
N HIS A 32 -14.03 -10.06 14.51
CA HIS A 32 -15.25 -10.86 14.60
C HIS A 32 -16.50 -9.96 14.35
N PRO A 33 -17.56 -10.50 13.71
CA PRO A 33 -18.77 -9.77 13.29
C PRO A 33 -19.56 -9.10 14.43
N ASP A 34 -19.23 -9.38 15.68
CA ASP A 34 -19.86 -8.79 16.86
C ASP A 34 -19.39 -7.35 17.15
N ARG A 35 -18.38 -6.85 16.44
CA ARG A 35 -18.04 -5.42 16.48
C ARG A 35 -18.90 -4.68 15.46
N PRO A 36 -19.65 -3.63 15.86
CA PRO A 36 -20.36 -2.82 14.90
C PRO A 36 -19.37 -2.32 13.86
N ARG A 37 -19.62 -2.65 12.59
CA ARG A 37 -18.85 -2.11 11.48
C ARG A 37 -18.75 -0.61 11.70
N GLY A 38 -17.52 -0.10 11.80
CA GLY A 38 -17.30 1.34 11.67
C GLY A 38 -17.96 1.84 10.38
N PRO A 39 -18.30 3.13 10.29
CA PRO A 39 -19.00 3.66 9.12
C PRO A 39 -18.34 3.20 7.82
N GLN A 40 -19.12 2.53 6.97
CA GLN A 40 -18.66 2.12 5.64
C GLN A 40 -18.47 3.39 4.81
N GLY A 41 -17.22 3.69 4.51
CA GLY A 41 -16.84 4.88 3.77
C GLY A 41 -16.66 6.11 4.65
N GLY A 42 -15.49 6.75 4.48
CA GLY A 42 -15.39 8.19 4.64
C GLY A 42 -14.84 8.74 5.95
N HIS A 43 -14.60 7.93 6.99
CA HIS A 43 -13.92 8.46 8.18
C HIS A 43 -12.42 8.19 8.15
N ARG A 44 -11.66 9.25 7.90
CA ARG A 44 -10.22 9.27 8.06
C ARG A 44 -9.88 8.90 9.51
N PRO A 45 -8.96 7.95 9.76
CA PRO A 45 -8.51 7.69 11.13
C PRO A 45 -7.88 8.96 11.71
N ALA A 46 -8.01 9.14 13.02
CA ALA A 46 -7.24 10.17 13.72
C ALA A 46 -5.75 9.97 13.43
N TYR A 47 -5.03 11.04 13.15
CA TYR A 47 -3.59 10.97 12.87
C TYR A 47 -2.85 10.30 14.03
N GLY A 48 -1.98 9.33 13.73
CA GLY A 48 -1.33 8.48 14.72
C GLY A 48 -2.11 7.22 15.09
N SER A 49 -3.30 6.98 14.53
CA SER A 49 -4.07 5.72 14.67
C SER A 49 -3.97 4.86 13.41
N PRO A 50 -4.00 3.51 13.51
CA PRO A 50 -3.93 2.64 12.33
C PRO A 50 -5.06 2.92 11.32
N ALA A 51 -4.70 2.98 10.04
CA ALA A 51 -5.66 2.96 8.95
C ALA A 51 -6.18 1.54 8.75
N ARG A 52 -7.45 1.39 8.38
CA ARG A 52 -8.11 0.09 8.24
C ARG A 52 -8.82 -0.05 6.90
N THR A 53 -8.88 -1.27 6.39
CA THR A 53 -9.75 -1.66 5.29
C THR A 53 -10.42 -2.99 5.62
N HIS A 54 -11.64 -3.19 5.11
CA HIS A 54 -12.47 -4.36 5.41
C HIS A 54 -12.73 -5.12 4.12
N LEU A 55 -12.55 -6.43 4.16
CA LEU A 55 -12.89 -7.35 3.08
C LEU A 55 -14.33 -7.86 3.23
N PRO A 56 -14.93 -8.46 2.18
CA PRO A 56 -16.33 -8.89 2.20
C PRO A 56 -16.70 -9.94 3.25
N ASP A 57 -15.71 -10.64 3.82
CA ASP A 57 -15.86 -11.70 4.83
C ASP A 57 -15.53 -11.23 6.25
N ASP A 58 -15.59 -9.91 6.47
CA ASP A 58 -15.25 -9.23 7.74
C ASP A 58 -13.77 -9.34 8.15
N THR A 59 -12.88 -9.85 7.27
CA THR A 59 -11.43 -9.71 7.47
C THR A 59 -11.03 -8.23 7.45
N VAL A 60 -10.20 -7.81 8.41
CA VAL A 60 -9.76 -6.41 8.57
C VAL A 60 -8.24 -6.30 8.49
N LEU A 61 -7.76 -5.51 7.54
CA LEU A 61 -6.34 -5.19 7.46
C LEU A 61 -6.11 -3.84 8.12
N SER A 62 -5.17 -3.79 9.05
CA SER A 62 -4.75 -2.58 9.75
C SER A 62 -3.29 -2.25 9.42
N TRP A 63 -3.01 -0.98 9.18
CA TRP A 63 -1.66 -0.52 8.90
C TRP A 63 -1.41 0.86 9.49
N LEU A 64 -0.21 1.02 10.07
CA LEU A 64 0.33 2.28 10.51
C LEU A 64 1.78 2.36 9.98
N PRO A 65 2.20 3.45 9.31
CA PRO A 65 3.59 3.65 8.99
C PRO A 65 4.46 3.56 10.25
N ALA A 66 5.60 2.86 10.16
CA ALA A 66 6.53 2.72 11.29
C ALA A 66 7.14 4.07 11.72
N ASP A 67 7.28 5.01 10.78
CA ASP A 67 7.69 6.38 11.02
C ASP A 67 6.67 7.32 10.38
N LEU A 68 6.17 8.27 11.17
CA LEU A 68 5.20 9.28 10.76
C LEU A 68 5.87 10.62 10.37
N THR A 69 7.20 10.70 10.47
CA THR A 69 7.96 11.92 10.16
C THR A 69 7.77 12.30 8.69
N GLY A 70 7.29 13.53 8.44
CA GLY A 70 7.06 14.03 7.08
C GLY A 70 5.86 13.41 6.35
N ILE A 71 4.96 12.74 7.08
CA ILE A 71 3.71 12.19 6.57
C ILE A 71 2.55 13.00 7.16
N ASP A 72 1.70 13.58 6.32
CA ASP A 72 0.46 14.23 6.77
C ASP A 72 -0.72 13.27 6.73
N ARG A 73 -0.68 12.29 5.82
CA ARG A 73 -1.77 11.36 5.53
C ARG A 73 -1.21 9.99 5.17
N TYR A 74 -1.91 8.95 5.58
CA TYR A 74 -1.64 7.58 5.16
C TYR A 74 -2.95 6.82 4.98
N ALA A 75 -2.97 5.87 4.05
CA ALA A 75 -4.14 5.07 3.71
C ALA A 75 -3.76 3.64 3.32
N ILE A 76 -4.69 2.72 3.53
CA ILE A 76 -4.64 1.32 3.09
C ILE A 76 -5.90 0.99 2.30
N ASP A 77 -5.76 0.19 1.27
CA ASP A 77 -6.87 -0.48 0.60
C ASP A 77 -6.47 -1.91 0.23
N ALA A 78 -7.46 -2.80 0.14
CA ALA A 78 -7.22 -4.20 -0.14
C ALA A 78 -8.41 -4.85 -0.80
N GLU A 79 -8.14 -5.79 -1.70
CA GLU A 79 -9.13 -6.64 -2.35
C GLU A 79 -8.60 -8.07 -2.45
N TYR A 80 -9.51 -9.03 -2.40
CA TYR A 80 -9.17 -10.41 -2.73
C TYR A 80 -8.82 -10.51 -4.23
N ALA A 81 -7.64 -11.06 -4.54
CA ALA A 81 -7.10 -11.07 -5.90
C ALA A 81 -7.89 -11.98 -6.87
N ASP A 82 -8.68 -12.91 -6.33
CA ASP A 82 -9.53 -13.85 -7.05
C ASP A 82 -10.99 -13.38 -7.20
N ARG A 83 -11.32 -12.15 -6.74
CA ARG A 83 -12.71 -11.68 -6.86
C ARG A 83 -13.14 -11.55 -8.32
N PRO A 84 -14.42 -11.85 -8.61
CA PRO A 84 -15.00 -11.54 -9.90
C PRO A 84 -14.80 -10.06 -10.26
N LEU A 85 -14.26 -9.82 -11.45
CA LEU A 85 -13.99 -8.46 -11.89
C LEU A 85 -15.30 -7.73 -12.22
N PRO A 86 -15.46 -6.45 -11.83
CA PRO A 86 -16.67 -5.68 -12.13
C PRO A 86 -16.78 -5.38 -13.64
N ALA A 87 -17.77 -5.99 -14.32
CA ALA A 87 -17.91 -5.93 -15.79
C ALA A 87 -17.91 -4.52 -16.38
N ALA A 88 -18.56 -3.55 -15.73
CA ALA A 88 -18.59 -2.17 -16.20
C ALA A 88 -17.21 -1.50 -16.15
N LEU A 89 -16.43 -1.78 -15.10
CA LEU A 89 -15.10 -1.21 -14.90
C LEU A 89 -14.06 -1.91 -15.77
N THR A 90 -14.12 -3.23 -15.91
CA THR A 90 -13.23 -3.95 -16.83
C THR A 90 -13.46 -3.61 -18.28
N ARG A 91 -14.70 -3.37 -18.69
CA ARG A 91 -14.99 -2.85 -20.04
C ARG A 91 -14.37 -1.47 -20.28
N ARG A 92 -14.31 -0.61 -19.26
CA ARG A 92 -13.76 0.75 -19.35
C ARG A 92 -12.24 0.76 -19.29
N PHE A 93 -11.64 -0.07 -18.42
CA PHE A 93 -10.23 0.03 -18.04
C PHE A 93 -9.39 -1.22 -18.34
N GLY A 94 -9.97 -2.27 -18.93
CA GLY A 94 -9.34 -3.57 -19.11
C GLY A 94 -9.26 -4.40 -17.81
N ASP A 95 -8.93 -5.68 -17.94
CA ASP A 95 -8.85 -6.65 -16.84
C ASP A 95 -7.42 -6.91 -16.34
N GLN A 96 -6.41 -6.66 -17.16
CA GLN A 96 -5.01 -6.86 -16.80
C GLN A 96 -4.66 -6.12 -15.50
N ASP A 97 -4.15 -6.86 -14.51
CA ASP A 97 -3.75 -6.35 -13.19
C ASP A 97 -4.82 -5.49 -12.51
N PHE A 98 -6.11 -5.75 -12.79
CA PHE A 98 -7.20 -4.85 -12.39
C PHE A 98 -7.20 -4.56 -10.89
N TRP A 99 -7.10 -5.59 -10.05
CA TRP A 99 -7.11 -5.41 -8.60
C TRP A 99 -5.92 -4.61 -8.10
N THR A 100 -4.73 -4.79 -8.71
CA THR A 100 -3.54 -3.97 -8.41
C THR A 100 -3.80 -2.50 -8.68
N ARG A 101 -4.38 -2.20 -9.85
CA ARG A 101 -4.63 -0.80 -10.24
C ARG A 101 -5.77 -0.21 -9.41
N TRP A 102 -6.80 -1.00 -9.09
CA TRP A 102 -7.95 -0.62 -8.29
C TRP A 102 -7.56 -0.24 -6.86
N THR A 103 -6.86 -1.11 -6.13
CA THR A 103 -6.45 -0.82 -4.74
C THR A 103 -5.50 0.37 -4.68
N ARG A 104 -4.66 0.57 -5.70
CA ARG A 104 -3.82 1.78 -5.83
C ARG A 104 -4.66 3.04 -6.00
N ALA A 105 -5.67 3.01 -6.88
CA ALA A 105 -6.57 4.13 -7.09
C ALA A 105 -7.38 4.47 -5.84
N GLU A 106 -7.90 3.47 -5.11
CA GLU A 106 -8.56 3.64 -3.81
C GLU A 106 -7.65 4.31 -2.78
N VAL A 107 -6.38 3.89 -2.68
CA VAL A 107 -5.41 4.55 -1.80
C VAL A 107 -5.21 6.01 -2.20
N CYS A 108 -5.02 6.31 -3.48
CA CYS A 108 -4.85 7.70 -3.93
C CYS A 108 -6.11 8.55 -3.67
N ALA A 109 -7.28 7.98 -3.93
CA ALA A 109 -8.58 8.59 -3.65
C ALA A 109 -8.73 8.94 -2.16
N LYS A 110 -8.41 7.99 -1.26
CA LYS A 110 -8.38 8.19 0.20
C LYS A 110 -7.38 9.27 0.63
N LEU A 111 -6.17 9.28 0.07
CA LEU A 111 -5.14 10.26 0.44
C LEU A 111 -5.53 11.69 0.03
N THR A 112 -6.35 11.84 -1.01
CA THR A 112 -6.80 13.14 -1.53
C THR A 112 -8.20 13.53 -1.08
N ASP A 113 -8.85 12.74 -0.21
CA ASP A 113 -10.27 12.89 0.15
C ASP A 113 -11.21 12.96 -1.07
N THR A 114 -10.86 12.25 -2.15
CA THR A 114 -11.66 12.17 -3.38
C THR A 114 -12.47 10.87 -3.38
N PRO A 115 -13.79 10.89 -3.65
CA PRO A 115 -14.54 9.65 -3.87
C PRO A 115 -13.97 8.82 -5.03
N ILE A 116 -13.85 7.50 -4.89
CA ILE A 116 -13.22 6.64 -5.92
C ILE A 116 -13.84 6.80 -7.32
N LEU A 117 -15.17 6.93 -7.40
CA LEU A 117 -15.84 7.09 -8.70
C LEU A 117 -15.50 8.42 -9.37
N LEU A 118 -15.30 9.49 -8.58
CA LEU A 118 -14.82 10.77 -9.09
C LEU A 118 -13.33 10.67 -9.48
N TRP A 119 -12.54 9.99 -8.66
CA TRP A 119 -11.11 9.77 -8.91
C TRP A 119 -10.85 9.07 -10.25
N ILE A 120 -11.51 7.93 -10.50
CA ILE A 120 -11.32 7.17 -11.76
C ILE A 120 -11.87 7.90 -12.98
N ASP A 121 -12.79 8.84 -12.78
CA ASP A 121 -13.30 9.68 -13.87
C ASP A 121 -12.30 10.77 -14.26
N LEU A 122 -11.65 11.39 -13.27
CA LEU A 122 -10.65 12.44 -13.48
C LEU A 122 -9.28 11.89 -13.90
N HIS A 123 -8.88 10.71 -13.40
CA HIS A 123 -7.49 10.25 -13.49
C HIS A 123 -7.31 8.84 -14.08
N GLY A 124 -8.37 8.05 -14.28
CA GLY A 124 -8.28 6.70 -14.84
C GLY A 124 -7.64 5.65 -13.91
N LEU A 125 -7.06 4.58 -14.49
CA LEU A 125 -6.64 3.37 -13.77
C LEU A 125 -5.35 2.70 -14.33
N PRO A 126 -4.21 2.62 -13.59
CA PRO A 126 -3.99 3.26 -12.31
C PRO A 126 -3.75 4.75 -12.55
N ALA A 127 -4.46 5.60 -11.82
CA ALA A 127 -4.21 7.03 -11.87
C ALA A 127 -2.76 7.35 -11.46
N ASP A 128 -2.08 8.15 -12.26
CA ASP A 128 -0.90 8.88 -11.81
C ASP A 128 -1.41 10.05 -10.93
N PRO A 129 -0.98 10.17 -9.67
CA PRO A 129 -1.42 11.26 -8.80
C PRO A 129 -1.22 12.61 -9.47
N ALA A 130 -2.28 13.42 -9.55
CA ALA A 130 -2.22 14.76 -10.11
C ALA A 130 -1.11 15.61 -9.44
N ALA A 131 -0.39 16.35 -10.28
CA ALA A 131 0.76 17.16 -9.91
C ALA A 131 0.46 18.07 -8.69
N GLY A 132 1.12 17.80 -7.56
CA GLY A 132 1.08 18.69 -6.40
C GLY A 132 1.18 18.01 -5.03
N THR A 133 0.85 16.72 -4.92
CA THR A 133 1.07 15.94 -3.69
C THR A 133 1.91 14.71 -4.02
N PRO A 134 3.10 14.54 -3.41
CA PRO A 134 3.91 13.34 -3.62
C PRO A 134 3.23 12.15 -2.93
N LEU A 135 2.33 11.47 -3.64
CA LEU A 135 1.75 10.22 -3.17
C LEU A 135 2.77 9.10 -3.38
N ARG A 136 3.14 8.42 -2.30
CA ARG A 136 3.96 7.20 -2.37
C ARG A 136 3.03 6.03 -2.14
N VAL A 137 2.80 5.22 -3.18
CA VAL A 137 1.89 4.06 -3.10
C VAL A 137 2.64 2.77 -3.41
N HIS A 138 2.63 1.86 -2.45
CA HIS A 138 3.20 0.52 -2.56
C HIS A 138 2.08 -0.50 -2.70
N THR A 139 2.37 -1.64 -3.33
CA THR A 139 1.39 -2.71 -3.50
C THR A 139 2.08 -4.04 -3.34
N LEU A 140 1.45 -4.93 -2.58
CA LEU A 140 1.98 -6.22 -2.20
C LEU A 140 0.85 -7.22 -2.03
N ASP A 141 1.19 -8.50 -2.02
CA ASP A 141 0.26 -9.55 -1.71
C ASP A 141 0.41 -9.97 -0.23
N ARG A 142 -0.72 -10.28 0.40
CA ARG A 142 -0.80 -10.95 1.70
C ARG A 142 -1.66 -12.20 1.57
N THR A 143 -1.48 -13.15 2.48
CA THR A 143 -2.30 -14.36 2.54
C THR A 143 -3.34 -14.19 3.65
N ALA A 144 -4.60 -14.36 3.30
CA ALA A 144 -5.69 -14.40 4.26
C ALA A 144 -5.64 -15.68 5.11
N PRO A 145 -6.30 -15.72 6.27
CA PRO A 145 -6.35 -16.93 7.12
C PRO A 145 -6.94 -18.16 6.41
N ASP A 146 -7.82 -17.97 5.43
CA ASP A 146 -8.40 -19.03 4.60
C ASP A 146 -7.50 -19.46 3.42
N GLY A 147 -6.30 -18.87 3.30
CA GLY A 147 -5.31 -19.15 2.25
C GLY A 147 -5.47 -18.31 0.99
N ARG A 148 -6.49 -17.45 0.87
CA ARG A 148 -6.68 -16.61 -0.32
C ARG A 148 -5.66 -15.48 -0.39
N THR A 149 -5.32 -15.07 -1.61
CA THR A 149 -4.45 -13.92 -1.84
C THR A 149 -5.24 -12.62 -1.71
N ILE A 150 -4.74 -11.72 -0.86
CA ILE A 150 -5.21 -10.36 -0.71
C ILE A 150 -4.21 -9.43 -1.40
N ARG A 151 -4.67 -8.69 -2.40
CA ARG A 151 -3.93 -7.57 -2.99
C ARG A 151 -4.08 -6.37 -2.09
N VAL A 152 -2.97 -5.85 -1.55
CA VAL A 152 -2.97 -4.72 -0.62
C VAL A 152 -2.17 -3.57 -1.20
N SER A 153 -2.76 -2.37 -1.19
CA SER A 153 -2.04 -1.13 -1.43
C SER A 153 -1.97 -0.30 -0.16
N THR A 154 -0.80 0.26 0.11
CA THR A 154 -0.57 1.25 1.16
C THR A 154 -0.04 2.52 0.53
N GLY A 155 -0.36 3.67 1.11
CA GLY A 155 0.23 4.90 0.64
C GLY A 155 0.31 6.00 1.67
N THR A 156 1.21 6.92 1.41
CA THR A 156 1.46 8.11 2.23
C THR A 156 1.43 9.36 1.38
N ALA A 157 1.03 10.47 2.01
CA ALA A 157 1.17 11.81 1.48
C ALA A 157 1.77 12.69 2.57
N GLY A 158 2.63 13.61 2.17
CA GLY A 158 3.22 14.62 3.03
C GLY A 158 3.60 15.84 2.19
N PRO A 159 4.14 16.90 2.82
CA PRO A 159 4.61 18.04 2.08
C PRO A 159 5.69 17.58 1.08
N PRO A 160 5.79 18.24 -0.09
CA PRO A 160 6.95 18.04 -0.95
C PRO A 160 8.21 18.24 -0.09
N SER A 161 9.15 17.30 -0.17
CA SER A 161 10.44 17.46 0.50
C SER A 161 11.00 18.82 0.07
N PRO A 162 11.56 19.63 1.00
CA PRO A 162 12.01 21.00 0.72
C PRO A 162 13.17 21.13 -0.30
N GLY A 163 13.42 20.11 -1.13
CA GLY A 163 14.39 20.11 -2.24
C GLY A 163 13.84 19.61 -3.59
N SER A 164 12.53 19.32 -3.74
CA SER A 164 11.96 18.86 -5.03
C SER A 164 11.40 19.98 -5.92
N LEU A 165 11.58 21.24 -5.55
CA LEU A 165 11.37 22.37 -6.46
C LEU A 165 12.69 22.69 -7.18
N THR A 166 12.99 21.96 -8.25
CA THR A 166 14.02 22.36 -9.21
C THR A 166 13.59 22.02 -10.63
N GLY A 167 13.44 23.07 -11.45
CA GLY A 167 13.61 23.04 -12.90
C GLY A 167 12.34 22.93 -13.71
#